data_AF-A0A244CRY6-F1
#
_entry.id   AF-A0A244CRY6-F1
#
_cell.length_a   1.000
_cell.length_b   1.000
_cell.length_c   1.000
_cell.angle_alpha   90.00
_cell.angle_beta   90.00
_cell.angle_gamma   90.00
#
_symmetry.space_group_name_H-M   'P 1'
#
loop_
_entity.id
_entity.type
_entity.pdbx_description
1 polymer ?
#
loop_
_entity_poly.entity_id
_entity_poly.type
_entity_poly.pdbx_seq_one_letter_code
_entity_poly.pdbx_strand_id
1 'polypeptide(L)'
;MYQIFKIIVYITIIPPLLFVAFIFIAALIPSDPESLEVVFKESCGVELPYGHVVMEREPSRGFANQGVSYSEKGVVQVHLSDASDILKSLEINTDYKLLEGAFENFIVGKKLGICQVSTISGYVNYQYAVW
;
A
#
# COMPACT_ATOMS: atom_id res chain seq x y z
N MET A 1 -47.22 29.25 6.07
CA MET A 1 -47.02 28.39 7.26
C MET A 1 -46.38 27.05 6.89
N TYR A 2 -46.95 26.27 5.96
CA TYR A 2 -46.38 24.99 5.51
C TYR A 2 -44.96 25.08 4.91
N GLN A 3 -44.69 26.13 4.12
CA GLN A 3 -43.37 26.41 3.53
C GLN A 3 -42.26 26.63 4.57
N ILE A 4 -42.55 27.38 5.63
CA ILE A 4 -41.60 27.68 6.71
C ILE A 4 -41.29 26.43 7.52
N PHE A 5 -42.32 25.62 7.81
CA PHE A 5 -42.14 24.34 8.51
C PHE A 5 -41.28 23.37 7.70
N LYS A 6 -41.45 23.33 6.38
CA LYS A 6 -40.66 22.51 5.47
C LYS A 6 -39.18 22.90 5.47
N ILE A 7 -38.89 24.21 5.51
CA ILE A 7 -37.51 24.75 5.59
C ILE A 7 -36.86 24.39 6.93
N ILE A 8 -37.59 24.55 8.04
CA ILE A 8 -37.07 24.21 9.38
C ILE A 8 -36.71 22.73 9.44
N VAL A 9 -37.59 21.84 8.95
CA VAL A 9 -37.36 20.39 8.89
C VAL A 9 -36.16 20.06 7.98
N TYR A 10 -36.01 20.75 6.84
CA TYR A 10 -34.87 20.57 5.95
C TYR A 10 -33.54 20.88 6.66
N ILE A 11 -33.49 21.99 7.42
CA ILE A 11 -32.27 22.46 8.10
C ILE A 11 -31.96 21.62 9.35
N THR A 12 -32.97 21.10 10.05
CA THR A 12 -32.72 20.33 11.28
C THR A 12 -32.49 18.85 11.03
N ILE A 13 -33.07 18.27 9.98
CA ILE A 13 -32.98 16.83 9.71
C ILE A 13 -31.87 16.50 8.72
N ILE A 14 -31.70 17.28 7.65
CA ILE A 14 -30.77 16.88 6.57
C ILE A 14 -29.30 16.99 6.95
N PRO A 15 -28.83 18.05 7.63
CA PRO A 15 -27.44 18.13 8.07
C PRO A 15 -27.00 16.97 8.98
N PRO A 16 -27.75 16.56 10.03
CA PRO A 16 -27.35 15.40 10.82
C PRO A 16 -27.44 14.09 10.02
N LEU A 17 -28.38 13.96 9.09
CA LEU A 17 -28.50 12.75 8.26
C LEU A 17 -27.32 12.62 7.26
N LEU A 18 -26.88 13.74 6.68
CA LEU A 18 -25.65 13.80 5.88
C LEU A 18 -24.41 13.49 6.73
N PHE A 19 -24.35 14.01 7.95
CA PHE A 19 -23.23 13.74 8.87
C PHE A 19 -23.13 12.25 9.21
N VAL A 20 -24.27 11.60 9.50
CA VAL A 20 -24.32 10.14 9.75
C VAL A 20 -23.91 9.37 8.49
N ALA A 21 -24.40 9.75 7.31
CA ALA A 21 -23.98 9.12 6.06
C ALA A 21 -22.46 9.24 5.83
N PHE A 22 -21.88 10.40 6.14
CA PHE A 22 -20.44 10.64 6.04
C PHE A 22 -19.64 9.74 6.99
N ILE A 23 -20.12 9.55 8.23
CA ILE A 23 -19.50 8.62 9.19
C ILE A 23 -19.55 7.18 8.67
N PHE A 24 -20.68 6.74 8.11
CA PHE A 24 -20.78 5.40 7.53
C PHE A 24 -19.82 5.20 6.35
N ILE A 25 -19.66 6.21 5.49
CA ILE A 25 -18.71 6.16 4.37
C ILE A 25 -17.27 6.12 4.91
N ALA A 26 -16.94 6.94 5.91
CA ALA A 26 -15.61 6.95 6.52
C ALA A 26 -15.28 5.64 7.25
N ALA A 27 -16.26 4.99 7.86
CA ALA A 27 -16.09 3.71 8.56
C ALA A 27 -15.83 2.53 7.61
N LEU A 28 -16.18 2.66 6.31
CA LEU A 28 -15.87 1.66 5.28
C LEU A 28 -14.45 1.81 4.72
N ILE A 29 -13.71 2.85 5.13
CA ILE A 29 -12.33 3.05 4.71
C ILE A 29 -11.43 2.18 5.62
N PRO A 30 -10.67 1.22 5.06
CA PRO A 30 -9.83 0.33 5.87
C PRO A 30 -8.81 1.15 6.69
N SER A 31 -8.86 1.00 8.01
CA SER A 31 -8.05 1.78 8.96
C SER A 31 -6.60 1.31 9.06
N ASP A 32 -6.33 0.04 8.78
CA ASP A 32 -5.03 -0.57 9.02
C ASP A 32 -4.22 -0.73 7.73
N PRO A 33 -2.89 -0.46 7.76
CA PRO A 33 -2.01 -0.69 6.62
C PRO A 33 -2.09 -2.14 6.15
N GLU A 34 -1.86 -2.37 4.86
CA GLU A 34 -1.78 -3.73 4.32
C GLU A 34 -0.72 -4.53 5.09
N SER A 35 -0.89 -5.85 5.14
CA SER A 35 0.07 -6.69 5.86
C SER A 35 1.42 -6.68 5.14
N LEU A 36 2.52 -6.85 5.89
CA LEU A 36 3.86 -6.82 5.31
C LEU A 36 4.03 -7.86 4.20
N GLU A 37 3.40 -9.02 4.36
CA GLU A 37 3.44 -10.12 3.40
C GLU A 37 2.83 -9.73 2.06
N VAL A 38 1.71 -8.98 2.10
CA VAL A 38 1.06 -8.47 0.89
C VAL A 38 1.93 -7.44 0.22
N VAL A 39 2.38 -6.43 0.98
CA VAL A 39 3.21 -5.34 0.46
C VAL A 39 4.51 -5.87 -0.14
N PHE A 40 5.19 -6.77 0.56
CA PHE A 40 6.43 -7.38 0.09
C PHE A 40 6.21 -8.22 -1.17
N LYS A 41 5.13 -9.00 -1.24
CA LYS A 41 4.80 -9.81 -2.42
C LYS A 41 4.50 -8.94 -3.64
N GLU A 42 3.79 -7.85 -3.45
CA GLU A 42 3.50 -6.90 -4.53
C GLU A 42 4.75 -6.13 -4.97
N SER A 43 5.68 -5.83 -4.05
CA SER A 43 6.95 -5.16 -4.36
C SER A 43 8.00 -6.07 -4.99
N CYS A 44 8.16 -7.29 -4.49
CA CYS A 44 9.26 -8.20 -4.85
C CYS A 44 8.83 -9.43 -5.66
N GLY A 45 7.53 -9.60 -5.93
CA GLY A 45 7.00 -10.66 -6.80
C GLY A 45 7.04 -12.06 -6.19
N VAL A 46 7.44 -12.18 -4.92
CA VAL A 46 7.64 -13.44 -4.21
C VAL A 46 7.14 -13.32 -2.78
N GLU A 47 6.81 -14.46 -2.18
CA GLU A 47 6.34 -14.48 -0.80
C GLU A 47 7.47 -14.15 0.17
N LEU A 48 7.12 -13.48 1.26
CA LEU A 48 8.07 -13.10 2.31
C LEU A 48 8.67 -14.37 2.95
N PRO A 49 9.99 -14.57 2.91
CA PRO A 49 10.60 -15.80 3.43
C PRO A 49 10.38 -16.00 4.93
N TYR A 50 10.33 -17.26 5.35
CA TYR A 50 10.30 -17.61 6.78
C TYR A 50 11.65 -17.29 7.43
N GLY A 51 11.62 -16.70 8.64
CA GLY A 51 12.85 -16.32 9.36
C GLY A 51 13.40 -14.94 9.00
N HIS A 52 12.61 -14.12 8.30
CA HIS A 52 12.97 -12.73 8.03
C HIS A 52 12.99 -11.87 9.30
N VAL A 53 13.81 -10.81 9.27
CA VAL A 53 13.84 -9.77 10.30
C VAL A 53 13.45 -8.44 9.66
N VAL A 54 12.41 -7.79 10.19
CA VAL A 54 11.99 -6.46 9.75
C VAL A 54 12.91 -5.42 10.38
N MET A 55 13.69 -4.72 9.56
CA MET A 55 14.63 -3.70 10.00
C MET A 55 13.98 -2.32 10.06
N GLU A 56 13.24 -1.96 9.00
CA GLU A 56 12.55 -0.68 8.87
C GLU A 56 11.22 -0.90 8.16
N ARG A 57 10.19 -0.19 8.61
CA ARG A 57 8.87 -0.18 7.98
C ARG A 57 8.20 1.16 8.21
N GLU A 58 8.09 1.95 7.15
CA GLU A 58 7.49 3.28 7.18
C GLU A 58 6.26 3.33 6.27
N PRO A 59 5.06 3.03 6.80
CA PRO A 59 3.81 3.20 6.08
C PRO A 59 3.37 4.67 6.08
N SER A 60 2.86 5.13 4.94
CA SER A 60 2.31 6.46 4.72
C SER A 60 0.98 6.35 3.99
N ARG A 61 0.03 7.21 4.36
CA ARG A 61 -1.29 7.27 3.74
C ARG A 61 -1.60 8.69 3.29
N GLY A 62 -1.94 8.84 2.03
CA GLY A 62 -2.48 10.10 1.52
C GLY A 62 -3.98 10.18 1.77
N PHE A 63 -4.43 11.35 2.21
CA PHE A 63 -5.84 11.67 2.42
C PHE A 63 -6.43 12.40 1.21
N ALA A 64 -6.05 12.01 -0.01
CA ALA A 64 -6.48 12.72 -1.21
C ALA A 64 -7.95 12.38 -1.54
N ASN A 65 -8.71 13.38 -2.00
CA ASN A 65 -10.14 13.27 -2.34
C ASN A 65 -10.48 12.26 -3.47
N GLN A 66 -9.49 11.56 -4.04
CA GLN A 66 -9.67 10.60 -5.15
C GLN A 66 -9.49 9.13 -4.76
N GLY A 67 -9.17 8.82 -3.51
CA GLY A 67 -8.99 7.44 -3.04
C GLY A 67 -8.00 7.34 -1.89
N VAL A 68 -7.91 6.15 -1.28
CA VAL A 68 -6.87 5.85 -0.27
C VAL A 68 -5.57 5.61 -1.04
N SER A 69 -4.71 6.62 -1.12
CA SER A 69 -3.35 6.39 -1.58
C SER A 69 -2.51 5.83 -0.42
N TYR A 70 -1.77 4.78 -0.71
CA TYR A 70 -0.93 4.09 0.26
C TYR A 70 0.48 4.03 -0.29
N SER A 71 1.46 4.40 0.52
CA SER A 71 2.85 4.10 0.21
C SER A 71 3.55 3.51 1.42
N GLU A 72 4.40 2.52 1.20
CA GLU A 72 5.22 1.92 2.23
C GLU A 72 6.62 1.73 1.68
N LYS A 73 7.62 2.04 2.50
CA LYS A 73 9.01 1.65 2.27
C LYS A 73 9.51 0.88 3.47
N GLY A 74 10.37 -0.09 3.23
CA GLY A 74 10.96 -0.84 4.31
C GLY A 74 12.16 -1.65 3.89
N VAL A 75 12.81 -2.22 4.90
CA VAL A 75 14.00 -3.06 4.75
C VAL A 75 13.76 -4.33 5.54
N VAL A 76 13.92 -5.46 4.86
CA VAL A 76 13.86 -6.79 5.46
C VAL A 76 15.20 -7.47 5.31
N GLN A 77 15.67 -8.13 6.36
CA GLN A 77 16.81 -9.03 6.30
C GLN A 77 16.31 -10.48 6.15
N VAL A 78 16.81 -11.19 5.14
CA VAL A 78 16.50 -12.59 4.86
C VAL A 78 17.78 -13.42 4.81
N HIS A 79 17.67 -14.75 4.78
CA HIS A 79 18.83 -15.60 4.55
C HIS A 79 19.43 -15.36 3.15
N LEU A 80 20.75 -15.56 3.01
CA LEU A 80 21.45 -15.33 1.75
C LEU A 80 20.94 -16.25 0.60
N SER A 81 20.47 -17.45 0.95
CA SER A 81 19.78 -18.35 0.01
C SER A 81 18.53 -17.68 -0.54
N ASP A 82 17.69 -17.14 0.35
CA ASP A 82 16.42 -16.54 -0.01
C ASP A 82 16.64 -15.26 -0.80
N ALA A 83 17.62 -14.43 -0.43
CA ALA A 83 18.02 -13.26 -1.21
C ALA A 83 18.42 -13.65 -2.66
N SER A 84 19.13 -14.77 -2.83
CA SER A 84 19.51 -15.26 -4.16
C SER A 84 18.31 -15.75 -4.96
N ASP A 85 17.36 -16.43 -4.29
CA ASP A 85 16.13 -16.93 -4.91
C ASP A 85 15.16 -15.80 -5.28
N ILE A 86 15.04 -14.76 -4.45
CA ILE A 86 14.28 -13.54 -4.74
C ILE A 86 14.87 -12.85 -5.97
N LEU A 87 16.18 -12.62 -5.98
CA LEU A 87 16.87 -11.98 -7.11
C LEU A 87 16.63 -12.75 -8.41
N LYS A 88 16.83 -14.07 -8.39
CA LYS A 88 16.60 -14.93 -9.55
C LYS A 88 15.14 -14.89 -10.03
N SER A 89 14.20 -14.85 -9.10
CA SER A 89 12.76 -14.75 -9.43
C SER A 89 12.43 -13.42 -10.11
N LEU A 90 13.01 -12.32 -9.63
CA LEU A 90 12.87 -10.99 -10.21
C LEU A 90 13.51 -10.89 -11.61
N GLU A 91 14.66 -11.54 -11.83
CA GLU A 91 15.34 -11.55 -13.13
C GLU A 91 14.58 -12.33 -14.21
N ILE A 92 13.84 -13.37 -13.83
CA ILE A 92 13.06 -14.20 -14.76
C ILE A 92 11.67 -13.59 -15.00
N ASN A 93 11.16 -12.78 -14.06
CA ASN A 93 9.83 -12.21 -14.15
C ASN A 93 9.79 -10.99 -15.09
N THR A 94 9.06 -11.12 -16.20
CA THR A 94 8.93 -10.07 -17.23
C THR A 94 8.15 -8.83 -16.77
N ASP A 95 7.39 -8.94 -15.68
CA ASP A 95 6.64 -7.83 -15.11
C ASP A 95 7.56 -6.83 -14.40
N TYR A 96 8.77 -7.26 -14.03
CA TYR A 96 9.77 -6.43 -13.36
C TYR A 96 10.83 -5.95 -14.35
N LYS A 97 11.21 -4.68 -14.24
CA LYS A 97 12.26 -4.06 -15.04
C LYS A 97 13.39 -3.61 -14.14
N LEU A 98 14.62 -3.98 -14.49
CA LEU A 98 15.80 -3.51 -13.78
C LEU A 98 16.08 -2.05 -14.15
N LEU A 99 15.96 -1.16 -13.17
CA LEU A 99 16.21 0.28 -13.28
C LEU A 99 17.09 0.72 -12.10
N GLU A 100 18.22 1.35 -12.40
CA GLU A 100 19.17 1.88 -11.38
C GLU A 100 19.59 0.88 -10.28
N GLY A 101 19.61 -0.42 -10.58
CA GLY A 101 19.98 -1.48 -9.64
C GLY A 101 18.84 -1.95 -8.73
N ALA A 102 17.60 -1.56 -9.00
CA ALA A 102 16.39 -2.08 -8.39
C ALA A 102 15.43 -2.65 -9.44
N PHE A 103 14.62 -3.62 -9.06
CA PHE A 103 13.56 -4.17 -9.90
C PHE A 103 12.27 -3.43 -9.66
N GLU A 104 11.73 -2.83 -10.72
CA GLU A 104 10.50 -2.03 -10.66
C GLU A 104 9.37 -2.73 -11.41
N ASN A 105 8.21 -2.84 -10.77
CA ASN A 105 6.94 -3.21 -11.38
C ASN A 105 5.99 -2.02 -11.28
N PHE A 106 5.81 -1.33 -12.41
CA PHE A 106 4.97 -0.15 -12.49
C PHE A 106 3.75 -0.42 -13.37
N ILE A 107 2.57 -0.29 -12.77
CA ILE A 107 1.29 -0.38 -13.46
C ILE A 107 0.60 0.98 -13.36
N VAL A 108 0.52 1.66 -14.51
CA VAL A 108 -0.07 2.99 -14.64
C VAL A 108 -1.48 3.03 -14.04
N GLY A 109 -1.71 3.96 -13.11
CA GLY A 109 -2.99 4.16 -12.44
C GLY A 109 -3.40 3.02 -11.48
N LYS A 110 -2.44 2.19 -11.05
CA LYS A 110 -2.69 1.14 -10.05
C LYS A 110 -1.62 1.09 -8.98
N LYS A 111 -0.37 0.79 -9.34
CA LYS A 111 0.68 0.51 -8.35
C LYS A 111 2.10 0.71 -8.87
N LEU A 112 3.00 0.95 -7.93
CA LEU A 112 4.46 0.90 -8.09
C LEU A 112 5.01 -0.05 -7.02
N GLY A 113 5.68 -1.11 -7.45
CA GLY A 113 6.50 -1.96 -6.59
C GLY A 113 7.97 -1.79 -6.97
N ILE A 114 8.83 -1.53 -6.01
CA ILE A 114 10.29 -1.50 -6.18
C ILE A 114 10.90 -2.51 -5.23
N CYS A 115 11.81 -3.34 -5.72
CA CYS A 115 12.54 -4.30 -4.92
C CYS A 115 14.03 -4.27 -5.27
N GLN A 116 14.87 -4.03 -4.27
CA GLN A 116 16.31 -4.07 -4.39
C GLN A 116 16.85 -5.14 -3.45
N VAL A 117 17.58 -6.10 -4.00
CA VAL A 117 18.05 -7.29 -3.28
C VAL A 117 19.57 -7.29 -3.21
N SER A 118 20.12 -7.45 -2.01
CA SER A 118 21.55 -7.64 -1.78
C SER A 118 21.84 -9.09 -1.39
N THR A 119 22.40 -9.87 -2.32
CA THR A 119 22.82 -11.26 -2.09
C THR A 119 24.07 -11.39 -1.21
N ILE A 120 24.75 -10.27 -0.90
CA ILE A 120 25.93 -10.22 -0.02
C ILE A 120 25.53 -10.06 1.44
N SER A 121 24.52 -9.22 1.70
CA SER A 121 24.11 -8.86 3.06
C SER A 121 22.79 -9.51 3.50
N GLY A 122 22.01 -10.02 2.55
CA GLY A 122 20.66 -10.54 2.79
C GLY A 122 19.62 -9.44 2.95
N TYR A 123 19.96 -8.16 2.73
CA TYR A 123 18.99 -7.08 2.78
C TYR A 123 18.15 -6.99 1.51
N VAL A 124 16.85 -6.81 1.72
CA VAL A 124 15.85 -6.56 0.68
C VAL A 124 15.18 -5.22 1.01
N ASN A 125 15.50 -4.19 0.23
CA ASN A 125 14.82 -2.91 0.31
C ASN A 125 13.59 -3.00 -0.59
N TYR A 126 12.41 -2.75 -0.05
CA TYR A 126 11.17 -2.74 -0.80
C TYR A 126 10.50 -1.38 -0.70
N GLN A 127 9.84 -0.98 -1.78
CA GLN A 127 8.92 0.14 -1.79
C GLN A 127 7.65 -0.27 -2.51
N TYR A 128 6.54 0.22 -2.01
CA TYR A 128 5.22 -0.02 -2.54
C TYR A 128 4.44 1.28 -2.52
N ALA A 129 3.74 1.56 -3.60
CA ALA A 129 2.81 2.67 -3.66
C ALA A 129 1.58 2.32 -4.51
N VAL A 130 0.41 2.73 -4.04
CA VAL A 130 -0.90 2.56 -4.67
C VAL A 130 -1.60 3.92 -4.63
N TRP A 131 -2.22 4.31 -5.74
CA TRP A 131 -2.94 5.58 -5.86
C TRP A 131 -4.08 5.47 -6.87
#